data_AF-A0A844BYY6-F1
#
_entry.id   AF-A0A844BYY6-F1
#
_cell.length_a   1.000
_cell.length_b   1.000
_cell.length_c   1.000
_cell.angle_alpha   90.00
_cell.angle_beta   90.00
_cell.angle_gamma   90.00
#
_symmetry.space_group_name_H-M   'P 1'
#
loop_
_entity.id
_entity.type
_entity.pdbx_description
1 polymer ?
#
loop_
_entity_poly.entity_id
_entity_poly.type
_entity_poly.pdbx_seq_one_letter_code
_entity_poly.pdbx_strand_id
1 'polypeptide(L)'
;MMTLPRVLSLEDGQIIHTIPTEFYDRLRLLNDKATFNDHFLIENQKVNYRKVESPSELTNLSIKIGNDREEYFSIMLEKSVVSISRKYVNPEITEEATYTNERSMDINPVKALELVMDTSSIEVFIDGKAMSRTVYFDSPIKTIEIYSETKETKEVTLSDSN
;
A
#
# COMPACT_ATOMS: atom_id res chain seq x y z
N MET A 1 7.24 -16.73 0.24
CA MET A 1 6.18 -15.71 0.27
C MET A 1 5.20 -16.03 -0.83
N MET A 2 3.89 -16.01 -0.55
CA MET A 2 2.84 -16.06 -1.58
C MET A 2 2.17 -14.69 -1.60
N THR A 3 2.01 -14.11 -2.80
CA THR A 3 1.19 -12.91 -2.98
C THR A 3 -0.25 -13.22 -2.60
N LEU A 4 -1.00 -12.19 -2.19
CA LEU A 4 -2.42 -12.32 -1.94
C LEU A 4 -3.14 -12.92 -3.17
N PRO A 5 -4.04 -13.91 -3.00
CA PRO A 5 -4.88 -14.38 -4.08
C PRO A 5 -5.62 -13.22 -4.74
N ARG A 6 -5.85 -13.29 -6.05
CA ARG A 6 -6.50 -12.23 -6.83
C ARG A 6 -7.69 -12.79 -7.58
N VAL A 7 -8.75 -12.01 -7.66
CA VAL A 7 -9.78 -12.21 -8.68
C VAL A 7 -9.32 -11.47 -9.93
N LEU A 8 -9.35 -12.16 -11.06
CA LEU A 8 -8.98 -11.59 -12.36
C LEU A 8 -10.24 -11.42 -13.20
N SER A 9 -10.46 -10.21 -13.71
CA SER A 9 -11.50 -9.90 -14.71
C SER A 9 -10.87 -9.25 -15.95
N LEU A 10 -11.64 -9.22 -17.04
CA LEU A 10 -11.26 -8.50 -18.27
C LEU A 10 -12.22 -7.33 -18.44
N GLU A 11 -11.69 -6.11 -18.40
CA GLU A 11 -12.45 -4.87 -18.58
C GLU A 11 -11.73 -4.00 -19.60
N ASP A 12 -12.44 -3.54 -20.64
CA ASP A 12 -11.88 -2.72 -21.73
C ASP A 12 -10.57 -3.26 -22.34
N GLY A 13 -10.45 -4.60 -22.43
CA GLY A 13 -9.27 -5.28 -22.96
C GLY A 13 -8.07 -5.33 -22.02
N GLN A 14 -8.23 -4.91 -20.76
CA GLN A 14 -7.21 -4.96 -19.72
C GLN A 14 -7.54 -6.04 -18.67
N ILE A 15 -6.49 -6.70 -18.17
CA ILE A 15 -6.62 -7.62 -17.04
C ILE A 15 -6.69 -6.79 -15.76
N ILE A 16 -7.80 -6.92 -15.05
CA ILE A 16 -8.06 -6.24 -13.79
C ILE A 16 -7.75 -7.20 -12.64
N HIS A 17 -7.06 -6.68 -11.63
CA HIS A 17 -6.67 -7.36 -10.42
C HIS A 17 -7.43 -6.77 -9.23
N THR A 18 -8.28 -7.57 -8.60
CA THR A 18 -8.99 -7.18 -7.37
C THR A 18 -8.70 -8.14 -6.23
N ILE A 19 -8.81 -7.63 -5.01
CA ILE A 19 -8.70 -8.42 -3.79
C ILE A 19 -10.01 -9.22 -3.61
N PRO A 20 -9.96 -10.55 -3.37
CA PRO A 20 -11.14 -11.36 -3.12
C PRO A 20 -11.95 -10.84 -1.92
N THR A 21 -13.28 -10.87 -2.02
CA THR A 21 -14.16 -10.38 -0.95
C THR A 21 -13.93 -11.10 0.38
N GLU A 22 -13.61 -12.39 0.32
CA GLU A 22 -13.35 -13.26 1.47
C GLU A 22 -12.09 -12.86 2.25
N PHE A 23 -11.21 -12.04 1.66
CA PHE A 23 -10.09 -11.46 2.38
C PHE A 23 -10.57 -10.43 3.40
N TYR A 24 -11.46 -9.53 2.99
CA TYR A 24 -11.99 -8.48 3.86
C TYR A 24 -12.83 -9.06 5.01
N ASP A 25 -13.53 -10.17 4.78
CA ASP A 25 -14.30 -10.88 5.82
C ASP A 25 -13.45 -11.36 7.00
N ARG A 26 -12.14 -11.55 6.78
CA ARG A 26 -11.19 -11.96 7.82
C ARG A 26 -10.64 -10.79 8.61
N LEU A 27 -10.78 -9.57 8.10
CA LEU A 27 -10.22 -8.39 8.73
C LEU A 27 -11.28 -7.72 9.60
N ARG A 28 -10.87 -7.28 10.78
CA ARG A 28 -11.67 -6.42 11.63
C ARG A 28 -11.41 -4.97 11.30
N LEU A 29 -12.48 -4.18 11.24
CA LEU A 29 -12.38 -2.73 11.16
C LEU A 29 -11.78 -2.21 12.46
N LEU A 30 -10.56 -1.66 12.38
CA LEU A 30 -9.92 -1.05 13.53
C LEU A 30 -10.35 0.40 13.73
N ASN A 31 -10.56 1.11 12.61
CA ASN A 31 -10.81 2.53 12.64
C ASN A 31 -11.50 2.99 11.34
N ASP A 32 -12.63 3.67 11.48
CA ASP A 32 -13.37 4.34 10.40
C ASP A 32 -13.31 5.86 10.61
N LYS A 33 -12.11 6.40 10.83
CA LYS A 33 -11.98 7.83 11.12
C LYS A 33 -12.18 8.63 9.85
N ALA A 34 -13.23 9.45 9.87
CA ALA A 34 -13.54 10.48 8.87
C ALA A 34 -12.50 11.62 8.79
N THR A 35 -11.50 11.63 9.67
CA THR A 35 -10.46 12.66 9.72
C THR A 35 -9.13 12.06 9.25
N PHE A 36 -8.61 12.59 8.15
CA PHE A 36 -7.26 12.31 7.66
C PHE A 36 -6.25 12.55 8.79
N ASN A 37 -5.53 11.50 9.15
CA ASN A 37 -4.42 11.59 10.09
C ASN A 37 -3.15 11.41 9.26
N ASP A 38 -2.20 12.32 9.40
CA ASP A 38 -0.99 12.27 8.56
C ASP A 38 0.02 11.22 9.07
N HIS A 39 -0.21 10.67 10.28
CA HIS A 39 0.68 9.73 10.95
C HIS A 39 -0.10 8.71 11.79
N PHE A 40 0.29 7.44 11.66
CA PHE A 40 -0.33 6.30 12.36
C PHE A 40 0.72 5.41 12.99
N LEU A 41 0.44 4.95 14.21
CA LEU A 41 1.17 3.87 14.84
C LEU A 41 0.54 2.52 14.47
N ILE A 42 1.36 1.55 14.08
CA ILE A 42 0.97 0.15 13.89
C ILE A 42 1.34 -0.60 15.16
N GLU A 43 0.34 -1.20 15.82
CA GLU A 43 0.55 -2.08 16.95
C GLU A 43 0.46 -3.55 16.50
N ASN A 44 1.62 -4.19 16.34
CA ASN A 44 1.85 -5.63 16.37
C ASN A 44 0.81 -6.52 15.63
N GLN A 45 0.52 -6.21 14.37
CA GLN A 45 -0.45 -6.93 13.53
C GLN A 45 0.23 -7.70 12.40
N LYS A 46 -0.18 -8.97 12.21
CA LYS A 46 0.34 -9.86 11.17
C LYS A 46 0.01 -9.35 9.76
N VAL A 47 -1.24 -8.94 9.55
CA VAL A 47 -1.72 -8.39 8.27
C VAL A 47 -2.43 -7.08 8.54
N ASN A 48 -2.02 -6.04 7.82
CA ASN A 48 -2.59 -4.70 7.87
C ASN A 48 -3.13 -4.34 6.49
N TYR A 49 -4.41 -4.01 6.40
CA TYR A 49 -5.02 -3.43 5.22
C TYR A 49 -5.32 -1.96 5.45
N ARG A 50 -5.02 -1.13 4.45
CA ARG A 50 -5.38 0.28 4.45
C ARG A 50 -5.91 0.70 3.10
N LYS A 51 -6.93 1.54 3.10
CA LYS A 51 -7.47 2.18 1.91
C LYS A 51 -7.38 3.68 2.07
N VAL A 52 -6.67 4.34 1.16
CA VAL A 52 -6.69 5.79 1.03
C VAL A 52 -7.68 6.12 -0.06
N GLU A 53 -8.71 6.90 0.24
CA GLU A 53 -9.76 7.24 -0.72
C GLU A 53 -10.18 8.70 -0.63
N SER A 54 -10.65 9.27 -1.73
CA SER A 54 -11.19 10.63 -1.79
C SER A 54 -12.42 10.66 -2.68
N PRO A 55 -13.44 11.51 -2.40
CA PRO A 55 -14.53 11.77 -3.33
C PRO A 55 -14.04 12.40 -4.65
N SER A 56 -12.92 13.12 -4.61
CA SER A 56 -12.21 13.69 -5.76
C SER A 56 -11.01 12.82 -6.16
N GLU A 57 -10.43 13.09 -7.32
CA GLU A 57 -9.22 12.38 -7.79
C GLU A 57 -8.06 12.59 -6.81
N LEU A 58 -7.34 11.50 -6.52
CA LEU A 58 -6.13 11.53 -5.70
C LEU A 58 -4.99 12.13 -6.53
N THR A 59 -4.33 13.15 -5.98
CA THR A 59 -3.19 13.82 -6.60
C THR A 59 -2.09 14.04 -5.57
N ASN A 60 -0.84 13.78 -5.96
CA ASN A 60 0.34 14.02 -5.13
C ASN A 60 0.22 13.35 -3.74
N LEU A 61 -0.10 12.06 -3.76
CA LEU A 61 -0.21 11.23 -2.56
C LEU A 61 1.16 10.58 -2.28
N SER A 62 1.63 10.69 -1.05
CA SER A 62 2.85 10.07 -0.55
C SER A 62 2.53 9.23 0.67
N ILE A 63 2.93 7.97 0.67
CA ILE A 63 2.77 7.05 1.79
C ILE A 63 4.13 6.51 2.15
N LYS A 64 4.51 6.61 3.43
CA LYS A 64 5.71 5.98 3.99
C LYS A 64 5.30 4.96 5.02
N ILE A 65 5.80 3.74 4.88
CA ILE A 65 5.59 2.64 5.81
C ILE A 65 6.95 2.34 6.43
N GLY A 66 7.13 2.63 7.72
CA GLY A 66 8.46 2.63 8.33
C GLY A 66 8.50 2.24 9.79
N ASN A 67 9.66 2.51 10.40
CA ASN A 67 9.96 2.18 11.78
C ASN A 67 10.78 3.29 12.47
N ASP A 68 11.08 3.08 13.77
CA ASP A 68 11.82 4.04 14.60
C ASP A 68 13.31 4.22 14.18
N ARG A 69 13.80 3.43 13.22
CA ARG A 69 15.18 3.52 12.70
C ARG A 69 15.25 4.34 11.40
N GLU A 70 14.18 5.03 11.03
CA GLU A 70 14.05 5.78 9.79
C GLU A 70 14.16 4.90 8.53
N GLU A 71 13.98 3.58 8.66
CA GLU A 71 13.81 2.68 7.52
C GLU A 71 12.37 2.77 7.02
N TYR A 72 12.19 2.88 5.71
CA TYR A 72 10.84 2.96 5.14
C TYR A 72 10.71 2.44 3.72
N PHE A 73 9.55 1.85 3.45
CA PHE A 73 9.03 1.64 2.11
C PHE A 73 8.20 2.86 1.70
N SER A 74 8.39 3.38 0.49
CA SER A 74 7.63 4.53 0.00
C SER A 74 6.71 4.15 -1.16
N ILE A 75 5.56 4.81 -1.19
CA ILE A 75 4.61 4.81 -2.30
C ILE A 75 4.35 6.26 -2.64
N MET A 76 4.46 6.60 -3.93
CA MET A 76 4.21 7.94 -4.44
C MET A 76 3.27 7.86 -5.63
N LEU A 77 2.20 8.63 -5.58
CA LEU A 77 1.30 8.88 -6.70
C LEU A 77 1.49 10.33 -7.13
N GLU A 78 2.03 10.51 -8.32
CA GLU A 78 2.21 11.81 -8.95
C GLU A 78 1.49 11.79 -10.31
N LYS A 79 0.44 12.60 -10.45
CA LYS A 79 -0.40 12.65 -11.65
C LYS A 79 -0.93 11.25 -12.03
N SER A 80 -0.45 10.69 -13.12
CA SER A 80 -0.87 9.42 -13.71
C SER A 80 0.16 8.31 -13.49
N VAL A 81 1.07 8.47 -12.54
CA VAL A 81 2.12 7.48 -12.24
C VAL A 81 2.08 7.16 -10.76
N VAL A 82 2.07 5.86 -10.45
CA VAL A 82 2.34 5.36 -9.10
C VAL A 82 3.73 4.72 -9.08
N SER A 83 4.50 5.03 -8.06
CA SER A 83 5.86 4.52 -7.83
C SER A 83 5.96 3.91 -6.44
N ILE A 84 6.71 2.82 -6.33
CA ILE A 84 7.02 2.17 -5.05
C ILE A 84 8.53 1.98 -4.92
N SER A 85 9.08 2.28 -3.74
CA SER A 85 10.50 2.18 -3.45
C SER A 85 10.76 1.41 -2.16
N ARG A 86 11.73 0.49 -2.21
CA ARG A 86 12.35 -0.14 -1.05
C ARG A 86 13.78 0.34 -0.80
N LYS A 87 14.21 1.43 -1.46
CA LYS A 87 15.59 1.93 -1.39
C LYS A 87 16.04 2.29 0.03
N TYR A 88 15.10 2.63 0.90
CA TYR A 88 15.36 3.05 2.29
C TYR A 88 15.04 1.92 3.30
N VAL A 89 15.02 0.67 2.84
CA VAL A 89 14.76 -0.51 3.66
C VAL A 89 16.05 -1.32 3.80
N ASN A 90 16.36 -1.76 5.03
CA ASN A 90 17.48 -2.66 5.32
C ASN A 90 16.98 -3.97 5.93
N PRO A 91 17.52 -5.14 5.48
CA PRO A 91 18.62 -5.28 4.53
C PRO A 91 18.21 -5.04 3.06
N GLU A 92 19.15 -4.54 2.25
CA GLU A 92 18.96 -4.42 0.81
C GLU A 92 18.91 -5.81 0.14
N ILE A 93 17.96 -6.00 -0.77
CA ILE A 93 17.85 -7.23 -1.57
C ILE A 93 18.60 -7.01 -2.89
N THR A 94 19.81 -7.59 -2.98
CA THR A 94 20.78 -7.36 -4.07
C THR A 94 20.96 -8.55 -5.02
N GLU A 95 20.27 -9.67 -4.78
CA GLU A 95 20.43 -10.89 -5.56
C GLU A 95 19.75 -10.78 -6.93
N GLU A 96 20.57 -10.56 -7.97
CA GLU A 96 20.31 -10.46 -9.43
C GLU A 96 20.11 -9.06 -10.03
N ALA A 97 20.77 -8.84 -11.18
CA ALA A 97 20.89 -7.56 -11.90
C ALA A 97 19.56 -6.93 -12.39
N THR A 98 18.45 -7.66 -12.25
CA THR A 98 17.09 -7.23 -12.65
C THR A 98 16.25 -6.71 -11.47
N TYR A 99 16.74 -6.82 -10.24
CA TYR A 99 16.05 -6.31 -9.06
C TYR A 99 16.30 -4.81 -8.89
N THR A 100 15.35 -4.00 -9.35
CA THR A 100 15.34 -2.57 -9.06
C THR A 100 14.78 -2.34 -7.65
N ASN A 101 15.33 -1.35 -6.93
CA ASN A 101 14.75 -0.88 -5.67
C ASN A 101 13.46 -0.07 -5.87
N GLU A 102 13.24 0.41 -7.09
CA GLU A 102 12.10 1.23 -7.47
C GLU A 102 11.33 0.62 -8.63
N ARG A 103 10.00 0.70 -8.59
CA ARG A 103 9.11 0.32 -9.70
C ARG A 103 8.04 1.39 -9.84
N SER A 104 7.64 1.65 -11.07
CA SER A 104 6.59 2.60 -11.39
C SER A 104 5.64 2.01 -12.42
N MET A 105 4.42 2.51 -12.45
CA MET A 105 3.36 2.08 -13.35
C MET A 105 2.46 3.25 -13.69
N ASP A 106 2.08 3.33 -14.97
CA ASP A 106 1.08 4.28 -15.44
C ASP A 106 -0.33 3.85 -15.00
N ILE A 107 -1.11 4.81 -14.52
CA ILE A 107 -2.47 4.64 -14.03
C ILE A 107 -3.40 5.71 -14.61
N ASN A 108 -4.67 5.37 -14.74
CA ASN A 108 -5.71 6.38 -14.92
C ASN A 108 -5.92 7.19 -13.63
N PRO A 109 -6.59 8.35 -13.68
CA PRO A 109 -6.99 9.06 -12.48
C PRO A 109 -7.81 8.16 -11.56
N VAL A 110 -7.40 8.08 -10.28
CA VAL A 110 -8.06 7.22 -9.29
C VAL A 110 -8.62 8.02 -8.14
N LYS A 111 -9.63 7.43 -7.49
CA LYS A 111 -10.19 7.94 -6.24
C LYS A 111 -9.77 7.14 -5.01
N ALA A 112 -9.11 6.00 -5.22
CA ALA A 112 -8.70 5.12 -4.14
C ALA A 112 -7.39 4.40 -4.47
N LEU A 113 -6.65 4.09 -3.42
CA LEU A 113 -5.47 3.24 -3.40
C LEU A 113 -5.59 2.30 -2.20
N GLU A 114 -5.45 1.00 -2.44
CA GLU A 114 -5.51 -0.03 -1.40
C GLU A 114 -4.12 -0.61 -1.14
N LEU A 115 -3.81 -0.83 0.12
CA LEU A 115 -2.55 -1.33 0.64
C LEU A 115 -2.80 -2.57 1.47
N VAL A 116 -2.08 -3.64 1.15
CA VAL A 116 -2.01 -4.84 1.98
C VAL A 116 -0.56 -5.03 2.40
N MET A 117 -0.34 -5.09 3.70
CA MET A 117 0.97 -5.28 4.31
C MET A 117 0.95 -6.54 5.15
N ASP A 118 1.95 -7.37 4.94
CA ASP A 118 2.35 -8.49 5.80
C ASP A 118 3.82 -8.29 6.17
N THR A 119 4.29 -9.07 7.15
CA THR A 119 5.62 -9.05 7.75
C THR A 119 6.77 -8.82 6.76
N SER A 120 6.72 -9.40 5.56
CA SER A 120 7.76 -9.25 4.54
C SER A 120 7.24 -8.91 3.14
N SER A 121 6.00 -8.41 3.03
CA SER A 121 5.34 -8.14 1.75
C SER A 121 4.49 -6.89 1.83
N ILE A 122 4.63 -6.02 0.85
CA ILE A 122 3.74 -4.87 0.66
C ILE A 122 3.15 -4.98 -0.74
N GLU A 123 1.83 -4.96 -0.83
CA GLU A 123 1.08 -4.98 -2.08
C GLU A 123 0.21 -3.72 -2.18
N VAL A 124 0.30 -3.07 -3.34
CA VAL A 124 -0.43 -1.85 -3.69
C VAL A 124 -1.41 -2.17 -4.80
N PHE A 125 -2.69 -1.90 -4.60
CA PHE A 125 -3.75 -2.07 -5.58
C PHE A 125 -4.32 -0.70 -5.97
N ILE A 126 -4.35 -0.41 -7.26
CA ILE A 126 -4.71 0.90 -7.81
C ILE A 126 -5.07 0.77 -9.29
N ASP A 127 -6.15 1.43 -9.73
CA ASP A 127 -6.57 1.42 -11.15
C ASP A 127 -6.74 0.00 -11.73
N GLY A 128 -7.26 -0.94 -10.93
CA GLY A 128 -7.39 -2.34 -11.34
C GLY A 128 -6.05 -3.06 -11.55
N LYS A 129 -4.92 -2.47 -11.14
CA LYS A 129 -3.58 -3.02 -11.25
C LYS A 129 -3.02 -3.27 -9.85
N ALA A 130 -1.99 -4.11 -9.78
CA ALA A 130 -1.33 -4.44 -8.53
C ALA A 130 0.19 -4.42 -8.68
N MET A 131 0.88 -3.82 -7.71
CA MET A 131 2.32 -3.93 -7.55
C MET A 131 2.66 -4.56 -6.21
N SER A 132 3.43 -5.65 -6.24
CA SER A 132 3.85 -6.39 -5.05
C SER A 132 5.36 -6.26 -4.86
N ARG A 133 5.80 -6.04 -3.63
CA ARG A 133 7.22 -6.00 -3.26
C ARG A 133 7.49 -6.78 -1.99
N THR A 134 8.50 -7.63 -2.07
CA THR A 134 9.15 -8.20 -0.89
C THR A 134 10.06 -7.15 -0.25
N VAL A 135 9.92 -7.01 1.06
CA VAL A 135 10.66 -6.09 1.91
C VAL A 135 11.07 -6.82 3.19
N TYR A 136 12.25 -6.50 3.72
CA TYR A 136 12.71 -7.01 5.01
C TYR A 136 13.15 -5.81 5.83
N PHE A 137 12.51 -5.57 6.98
CA PHE A 137 12.93 -4.52 7.89
C PHE A 137 13.71 -5.14 9.05
N ASP A 138 14.87 -4.58 9.38
CA ASP A 138 15.67 -4.99 10.54
C ASP A 138 14.97 -4.68 11.88
N SER A 139 14.03 -3.72 11.87
CA SER A 139 13.15 -3.43 12.98
C SER A 139 11.67 -3.50 12.55
N PRO A 140 10.75 -3.98 13.41
CA PRO A 140 9.34 -4.06 13.07
C PRO A 140 8.78 -2.75 12.54
N ILE A 141 7.91 -2.83 11.53
CA ILE A 141 7.14 -1.69 11.04
C ILE A 141 6.28 -1.16 12.19
N LYS A 142 6.33 0.16 12.39
CA LYS A 142 5.63 0.86 13.48
C LYS A 142 4.85 2.06 13.00
N THR A 143 5.21 2.65 11.87
CA THR A 143 4.63 3.91 11.44
C THR A 143 4.10 3.83 10.01
N ILE A 144 2.99 4.51 9.78
CA ILE A 144 2.51 4.83 8.44
C ILE A 144 2.26 6.33 8.41
N GLU A 145 2.90 7.00 7.48
CA GLU A 145 2.74 8.42 7.24
C GLU A 145 2.06 8.60 5.89
N ILE A 146 0.99 9.39 5.86
CA ILE A 146 0.22 9.65 4.65
C ILE A 146 0.17 11.17 4.44
N TYR A 147 0.63 11.61 3.29
CA TYR A 147 0.51 12.99 2.85
C TYR A 147 -0.28 13.03 1.54
N SER A 148 -1.28 13.91 1.47
CA SER A 148 -2.12 14.08 0.28
C SER A 148 -2.42 15.55 0.07
N GLU A 149 -2.22 16.05 -1.14
CA GLU A 149 -2.66 17.41 -1.52
C GLU A 149 -4.18 17.48 -1.74
N THR A 150 -4.84 16.34 -1.97
CA THR A 150 -6.29 16.24 -2.07
C THR A 150 -6.93 16.43 -0.68
N LYS A 151 -7.65 17.55 -0.49
CA LYS A 151 -8.18 18.00 0.82
C LYS A 151 -9.21 17.07 1.47
N GLU A 152 -9.91 16.27 0.67
CA GLU A 152 -11.03 15.42 1.13
C GLU A 152 -10.62 13.94 1.27
N THR A 153 -9.33 13.65 1.23
CA THR A 153 -8.81 12.30 1.42
C THR A 153 -9.18 11.75 2.79
N LYS A 154 -9.65 10.52 2.82
CA LYS A 154 -10.00 9.71 3.98
C LYS A 154 -9.17 8.45 3.97
N GLU A 155 -9.06 7.85 5.14
CA GLU A 155 -8.42 6.54 5.28
C GLU A 155 -9.36 5.57 5.99
N VAL A 156 -9.41 4.34 5.48
CA VAL A 156 -10.05 3.20 6.13
C VAL A 156 -8.98 2.18 6.49
N THR A 157 -8.89 1.79 7.76
CA THR A 157 -7.93 0.80 8.25
C THR A 157 -8.65 -0.48 8.71
N LEU A 158 -8.28 -1.63 8.13
CA LEU A 158 -8.73 -2.95 8.57
C LEU A 158 -7.51 -3.79 8.99
N SER A 159 -7.66 -4.69 9.96
CA SER A 159 -6.58 -5.62 10.30
C SER A 159 -7.08 -6.94 10.88
N ASP A 160 -6.22 -7.95 10.81
CA ASP A 160 -6.48 -9.21 11.49
C ASP A 160 -6.20 -9.08 12.99
N SER A 161 -7.11 -9.59 13.82
CA SER A 161 -6.91 -9.65 15.28
C SER A 161 -6.27 -10.98 15.63
N ASN A 162 -5.24 -10.97 16.50
CA ASN A 162 -4.67 -12.20 17.07
C ASN A 162 -5.75 -13.13 17.66
#